data_AF-X0ZX35-F1
#
_entry.id   AF-X0ZX35-F1
#
_cell.length_a   1.000
_cell.length_b   1.000
_cell.length_c   1.000
_cell.angle_alpha   90.00
_cell.angle_beta   90.00
_cell.angle_gamma   90.00
#
_symmetry.space_group_name_H-M   'P 1'
#
loop_
_entity.id
_entity.type
_entity.pdbx_description
1 polymer ?
#
loop_
_entity_poly.entity_id
_entity_poly.type
_entity_poly.pdbx_seq_one_letter_code
_entity_poly.pdbx_strand_id
1 'polypeptide(L)'
;TASAEDARDYALDLLEMTEDQDEFDVEGIGISDTNRDWLKDNIIFPATGYSSPPESWPPPGPGWVRVVDTFQDFADTICEKFQIIVEPTGACCDPATGNCEDLTEAECLVPLQWNEGESCAQFVCDQPDCFTDGDCDDTNPCTTNACVEGTCVYTPVTDVTSCDDGLYCTDPDTCTSGVCGGPARDCSAAGDQCNVGVCDEDADACVKQPANEGQACDDGNACNT
;
A
#
# COMPACT_ATOMS: atom_id res chain seq x y z
N THR A 1 -54.25 -4.03 -33.65
CA THR A 1 -53.13 -4.30 -32.73
C THR A 1 -51.89 -3.98 -33.52
N ALA A 2 -51.22 -2.86 -33.23
CA ALA A 2 -49.99 -2.53 -33.94
C ALA A 2 -48.97 -3.64 -33.62
N SER A 3 -48.40 -4.25 -34.66
CA SER A 3 -47.31 -5.19 -34.47
C SER A 3 -46.07 -4.42 -34.03
N ALA A 4 -45.09 -5.14 -33.50
CA ALA A 4 -43.83 -4.53 -33.14
C ALA A 4 -43.06 -4.02 -34.39
N GLU A 5 -43.39 -4.54 -35.59
CA GLU A 5 -42.91 -4.04 -36.88
C GLU A 5 -43.59 -2.71 -37.25
N ASP A 6 -44.89 -2.55 -36.96
CA ASP A 6 -45.59 -1.27 -37.17
C ASP A 6 -44.97 -0.14 -36.31
N ALA A 7 -44.53 -0.47 -35.09
CA ALA A 7 -43.86 0.48 -34.20
C ALA A 7 -42.45 0.87 -34.69
N ARG A 8 -41.72 -0.09 -35.29
CA ARG A 8 -40.45 0.17 -35.96
C ARG A 8 -40.60 1.15 -37.11
N ASP A 9 -41.49 0.82 -38.04
CA ASP A 9 -41.66 1.57 -39.28
C ASP A 9 -42.14 3.00 -38.97
N TYR A 10 -42.98 3.16 -37.93
CA TYR A 10 -43.36 4.46 -37.39
C TYR A 10 -42.17 5.25 -36.83
N ALA A 11 -41.26 4.61 -36.09
CA ALA A 11 -40.07 5.28 -35.55
C ALA A 11 -39.09 5.70 -36.65
N LEU A 12 -38.86 4.85 -37.66
CA LEU A 12 -38.01 5.14 -38.81
C LEU A 12 -38.55 6.35 -39.61
N ASP A 13 -39.86 6.40 -39.85
CA ASP A 13 -40.53 7.50 -40.55
C ASP A 13 -40.51 8.81 -39.74
N LEU A 14 -40.80 8.73 -38.44
CA LEU A 14 -40.84 9.89 -37.55
C LEU A 14 -39.48 10.57 -37.35
N LEU A 15 -38.42 9.76 -37.29
CA LEU A 15 -37.05 10.22 -37.02
C LEU A 15 -36.25 10.50 -38.29
N GLU A 16 -36.87 10.36 -39.48
CA GLU A 16 -36.23 10.50 -40.80
C GLU A 16 -34.96 9.63 -40.93
N MET A 17 -34.95 8.45 -40.31
CA MET A 17 -33.78 7.57 -40.29
C MET A 17 -33.58 6.91 -41.65
N THR A 18 -32.36 6.99 -42.20
CA THR A 18 -31.96 6.23 -43.40
C THR A 18 -31.56 4.81 -43.03
N GLU A 19 -31.52 3.90 -44.00
CA GLU A 19 -31.12 2.49 -43.86
C GLU A 19 -29.70 2.29 -43.25
N ASP A 20 -28.92 3.38 -43.16
CA ASP A 20 -27.53 3.42 -42.68
C ASP A 20 -27.34 4.16 -41.32
N GLN A 21 -28.38 4.38 -40.51
CA GLN A 21 -28.18 4.92 -39.15
C GLN A 21 -27.95 3.80 -38.13
N ASP A 22 -26.69 3.41 -37.99
CA ASP A 22 -26.12 2.40 -37.08
C ASP A 22 -25.79 2.94 -35.67
N GLU A 23 -26.21 4.17 -35.34
CA GLU A 23 -25.73 4.92 -34.16
C GLU A 23 -26.85 5.31 -33.18
N PHE A 24 -27.88 4.49 -33.00
CA PHE A 24 -28.88 4.74 -31.93
C PHE A 24 -28.47 4.05 -30.63
N ASP A 25 -27.86 4.81 -29.72
CA ASP A 25 -27.55 4.35 -28.37
C ASP A 25 -28.82 4.26 -27.51
N VAL A 26 -29.50 3.10 -27.55
CA VAL A 26 -30.65 2.83 -26.68
C VAL A 26 -30.21 2.38 -25.29
N GLU A 27 -30.88 2.89 -24.27
CA GLU A 27 -30.78 2.39 -22.88
C GLU A 27 -32.06 1.66 -22.50
N GLY A 28 -31.90 0.43 -22.03
CA GLY A 28 -32.99 -0.40 -21.53
C GLY A 28 -32.93 -0.56 -20.03
N ILE A 29 -33.82 0.13 -19.31
CA ILE A 29 -33.92 0.02 -17.85
C ILE A 29 -34.86 -1.14 -17.48
N GLY A 30 -34.35 -2.13 -16.75
CA GLY A 30 -35.14 -3.28 -16.28
C GLY A 30 -35.77 -4.11 -17.42
N ILE A 31 -35.10 -4.19 -18.57
CA ILE A 31 -35.58 -4.97 -19.71
C ILE A 31 -35.12 -6.43 -19.59
N SER A 32 -36.01 -7.36 -19.94
CA SER A 32 -35.61 -8.77 -20.04
C SER A 32 -34.72 -9.02 -21.26
N ASP A 33 -33.89 -10.07 -21.21
CA ASP A 33 -33.05 -10.51 -22.33
C ASP A 33 -33.85 -10.65 -23.64
N THR A 34 -35.04 -11.23 -23.57
CA THR A 34 -35.91 -11.41 -24.76
C THR A 34 -36.34 -10.07 -25.38
N ASN A 35 -36.63 -9.06 -24.56
CA ASN A 35 -37.02 -7.73 -25.07
C ASN A 35 -35.81 -6.95 -25.59
N ARG A 36 -34.64 -7.09 -24.95
CA ARG A 36 -33.36 -6.55 -25.44
C ARG A 36 -33.03 -7.12 -26.81
N ASP A 37 -33.08 -8.45 -26.92
CA ASP A 37 -32.71 -9.17 -28.14
C ASP A 37 -33.69 -8.87 -29.27
N TRP A 38 -35.00 -8.78 -28.96
CA TRP A 38 -35.98 -8.33 -29.93
C TRP A 38 -35.68 -6.91 -30.46
N LEU A 39 -35.40 -5.96 -29.57
CA LEU A 39 -35.10 -4.58 -29.93
C LEU A 39 -33.83 -4.50 -30.79
N LYS A 40 -32.79 -5.22 -30.38
CA LYS A 40 -31.53 -5.36 -31.12
C LYS A 40 -31.77 -5.92 -32.53
N ASP A 41 -32.49 -7.03 -32.63
CA ASP A 41 -32.58 -7.79 -33.88
C ASP A 41 -33.60 -7.22 -34.88
N ASN A 42 -34.55 -6.40 -34.41
CA ASN A 42 -35.65 -5.92 -35.25
C ASN A 42 -35.65 -4.41 -35.46
N ILE A 43 -35.10 -3.62 -34.53
CA ILE A 43 -35.09 -2.15 -34.61
C ILE A 43 -33.70 -1.62 -34.94
N ILE A 44 -32.66 -2.16 -34.30
CA ILE A 44 -31.27 -1.65 -34.36
C ILE A 44 -30.39 -2.54 -35.25
N PHE A 45 -31.00 -3.37 -36.09
CA PHE A 45 -30.29 -4.37 -36.89
C PHE A 45 -29.33 -3.70 -37.90
N PRO A 46 -28.02 -4.01 -37.89
CA PRO A 46 -27.08 -3.50 -38.88
C PRO A 46 -27.34 -4.14 -40.25
N ALA A 47 -27.03 -3.42 -41.34
CA ALA A 47 -27.19 -3.95 -42.70
C ALA A 47 -26.59 -5.35 -42.87
N THR A 48 -27.24 -6.21 -43.66
CA THR A 48 -26.81 -7.61 -43.85
C THR A 48 -25.35 -7.70 -44.29
N GLY A 49 -24.49 -8.29 -43.45
CA GLY A 49 -23.05 -8.43 -43.71
C GLY A 49 -22.15 -7.55 -42.84
N TYR A 50 -22.71 -6.67 -42.02
CA TYR A 50 -21.99 -5.91 -41.00
C TYR A 50 -22.35 -6.46 -39.60
N SER A 51 -21.33 -6.80 -38.81
CA SER A 51 -21.48 -7.15 -37.40
C SER A 51 -21.27 -5.90 -36.54
N SER A 52 -22.32 -5.48 -35.84
CA SER A 52 -22.23 -4.47 -34.79
C SER A 52 -22.62 -5.09 -33.44
N PRO A 53 -21.78 -4.93 -32.39
CA PRO A 53 -20.39 -4.48 -32.45
C PRO A 53 -19.45 -5.59 -32.98
N PRO A 54 -18.26 -5.24 -33.49
CA PRO A 54 -17.34 -6.17 -34.14
C PRO A 54 -16.85 -7.25 -33.18
N GLU A 55 -16.48 -8.40 -33.75
CA GLU A 55 -16.23 -9.75 -33.18
C GLU A 55 -15.32 -9.89 -31.93
N SER A 56 -14.83 -8.81 -31.32
CA SER A 56 -14.09 -8.85 -30.06
C SER A 56 -15.05 -8.62 -28.89
N TRP A 57 -15.15 -9.61 -27.99
CA TRP A 57 -15.77 -9.43 -26.68
C TRP A 57 -14.67 -9.19 -25.62
N PRO A 58 -14.72 -8.09 -24.85
CA PRO A 58 -15.68 -6.98 -24.94
C PRO A 58 -15.40 -6.05 -26.15
N PRO A 59 -16.43 -5.39 -26.71
CA PRO A 59 -16.30 -4.57 -27.91
C PRO A 59 -15.48 -3.29 -27.67
N PRO A 60 -14.71 -2.79 -28.67
CA PRO A 60 -13.70 -1.75 -28.46
C PRO A 60 -14.22 -0.30 -28.59
N GLY A 61 -15.54 -0.06 -28.51
CA GLY A 61 -16.11 1.29 -28.62
C GLY A 61 -17.65 1.29 -28.53
N PRO A 62 -18.30 2.45 -28.33
CA PRO A 62 -19.73 2.54 -28.04
C PRO A 62 -20.65 2.33 -29.27
N GLY A 63 -21.77 1.64 -29.03
CA GLY A 63 -22.89 1.34 -29.96
C GLY A 63 -23.58 -0.02 -29.69
N TRP A 64 -24.60 -0.08 -28.80
CA TRP A 64 -25.51 -1.24 -28.53
C TRP A 64 -26.64 -0.93 -27.51
N VAL A 65 -27.63 -1.83 -27.31
CA VAL A 65 -28.68 -1.72 -26.26
C VAL A 65 -28.11 -2.04 -24.88
N ARG A 66 -27.73 -1.01 -24.11
CA ARG A 66 -27.24 -1.21 -22.74
C ARG A 66 -28.36 -1.63 -21.81
N VAL A 67 -28.16 -2.76 -21.11
CA VAL A 67 -29.06 -3.19 -20.03
C VAL A 67 -28.61 -2.52 -18.75
N VAL A 68 -29.54 -1.83 -18.12
CA VAL A 68 -29.33 -1.15 -16.84
C VAL A 68 -30.18 -1.85 -15.79
N ASP A 69 -29.51 -2.59 -14.91
CA ASP A 69 -30.15 -3.37 -13.83
C ASP A 69 -29.92 -2.76 -12.45
N THR A 70 -28.87 -1.95 -12.29
CA THR A 70 -28.52 -1.28 -11.04
C THR A 70 -28.36 0.23 -11.22
N PHE A 71 -28.32 0.95 -10.10
CA PHE A 71 -28.02 2.38 -10.09
C PHE A 71 -26.62 2.68 -10.63
N GLN A 72 -25.66 1.78 -10.42
CA GLN A 72 -24.31 1.94 -10.96
C GLN A 72 -24.28 1.78 -12.48
N ASP A 73 -24.96 0.76 -13.02
CA ASP A 73 -25.04 0.55 -14.48
C ASP A 73 -25.70 1.74 -15.19
N PHE A 74 -26.67 2.37 -14.53
CA PHE A 74 -27.33 3.60 -14.99
C PHE A 74 -26.33 4.77 -15.05
N ALA A 75 -25.58 4.97 -13.96
CA ALA A 75 -24.57 6.02 -13.87
C ALA A 75 -23.50 5.83 -14.96
N ASP A 76 -22.96 4.62 -15.11
CA ASP A 76 -21.91 4.31 -16.09
C ASP A 76 -22.42 4.49 -17.52
N THR A 77 -23.64 4.02 -17.82
CA THR A 77 -24.28 4.17 -19.14
C THR A 77 -24.48 5.63 -19.51
N ILE A 78 -24.93 6.46 -18.57
CA ILE A 78 -25.11 7.90 -18.78
C ILE A 78 -23.75 8.61 -18.92
N CYS A 79 -22.75 8.25 -18.11
CA CYS A 79 -21.40 8.82 -18.20
C CYS A 79 -20.78 8.59 -19.58
N GLU A 80 -20.87 7.35 -20.09
CA GLU A 80 -20.35 7.01 -21.40
C GLU A 80 -21.10 7.72 -22.54
N LYS A 81 -22.43 7.84 -22.46
CA LYS A 81 -23.25 8.48 -23.50
C LYS A 81 -23.05 9.98 -23.61
N PHE A 82 -22.81 10.66 -22.49
CA PHE A 82 -22.69 12.11 -22.50
C PHE A 82 -21.25 12.61 -22.55
N GLN A 83 -20.24 11.75 -22.32
CA GLN A 83 -18.83 12.16 -22.07
C GLN A 83 -18.69 13.33 -21.08
N ILE A 84 -19.73 13.59 -20.31
CA ILE A 84 -19.93 14.78 -19.50
C ILE A 84 -20.60 14.26 -18.23
N ILE A 85 -20.04 14.70 -17.09
CA ILE A 85 -20.56 14.56 -15.73
C ILE A 85 -20.22 13.25 -14.99
N VAL A 86 -19.02 12.69 -15.12
CA VAL A 86 -18.06 12.48 -14.01
C VAL A 86 -16.74 12.20 -14.71
N GLU A 87 -15.74 13.07 -14.61
CA GLU A 87 -14.39 12.64 -14.99
C GLU A 87 -14.05 11.44 -14.08
N PRO A 88 -13.52 10.32 -14.61
CA PRO A 88 -13.22 9.17 -13.77
C PRO A 88 -12.31 9.64 -12.63
N THR A 89 -12.79 9.49 -11.40
CA THR A 89 -11.99 9.84 -10.22
C THR A 89 -10.84 8.85 -10.11
N GLY A 90 -9.66 9.36 -9.78
CA GLY A 90 -8.47 8.59 -9.52
C GLY A 90 -7.85 9.00 -8.19
N ALA A 91 -6.94 8.20 -7.68
CA ALA A 91 -6.26 8.47 -6.43
C ALA A 91 -5.23 9.59 -6.62
N CYS A 92 -5.51 10.75 -6.03
CA CYS A 92 -4.60 11.89 -6.01
C CYS A 92 -3.84 11.92 -4.67
N CYS A 93 -2.52 11.78 -4.73
CA CYS A 93 -1.67 11.69 -3.55
C CYS A 93 -0.91 12.97 -3.29
N ASP A 94 -0.92 13.42 -2.03
CA ASP A 94 -0.01 14.44 -1.55
C ASP A 94 1.30 13.82 -1.06
N PRO A 95 2.42 13.97 -1.81
CA PRO A 95 3.70 13.39 -1.43
C PRO A 95 4.28 14.00 -0.15
N ALA A 96 3.79 15.16 0.33
CA ALA A 96 4.27 15.79 1.54
C ALA A 96 3.53 15.32 2.81
N THR A 97 2.29 14.83 2.68
CA THR A 97 1.44 14.48 3.83
C THR A 97 0.96 13.03 3.83
N GLY A 98 1.04 12.33 2.71
CA GLY A 98 0.49 10.98 2.56
C GLY A 98 -1.02 10.95 2.44
N ASN A 99 -1.66 12.11 2.36
CA ASN A 99 -3.08 12.20 2.15
C ASN A 99 -3.43 11.75 0.73
N CYS A 100 -4.45 10.90 0.66
CA CYS A 100 -5.07 10.45 -0.58
C CYS A 100 -6.47 11.05 -0.68
N GLU A 101 -6.77 11.71 -1.79
CA GLU A 101 -8.13 12.15 -2.13
C GLU A 101 -8.53 11.62 -3.51
N ASP A 102 -9.75 11.10 -3.63
CA ASP A 102 -10.33 10.71 -4.93
C ASP A 102 -10.78 11.99 -5.65
N LEU A 103 -10.00 12.43 -6.63
CA LEU A 103 -10.20 13.67 -7.39
C LEU A 103 -10.27 13.36 -8.89
N THR A 104 -10.63 14.35 -9.71
CA THR A 104 -10.40 14.23 -11.15
C THR A 104 -8.96 14.57 -11.52
N GLU A 105 -8.50 14.17 -12.71
CA GLU A 105 -7.13 14.50 -13.18
C GLU A 105 -6.91 16.02 -13.22
N ALA A 106 -7.93 16.78 -13.60
CA ALA A 106 -7.87 18.24 -13.65
C ALA A 106 -7.82 18.90 -12.25
N GLU A 107 -8.33 18.22 -11.23
CA GLU A 107 -8.29 18.64 -9.82
C GLU A 107 -6.98 18.23 -9.14
N CYS A 108 -6.34 17.15 -9.61
CA CYS A 108 -5.06 16.65 -9.11
C CYS A 108 -3.87 17.48 -9.63
N LEU A 109 -3.77 18.72 -9.18
CA LEU A 109 -2.74 19.66 -9.61
C LEU A 109 -1.45 19.51 -8.77
N VAL A 110 -0.31 19.75 -9.43
CA VAL A 110 1.02 19.79 -8.80
C VAL A 110 0.99 20.68 -7.54
N PRO A 111 1.48 20.22 -6.38
CA PRO A 111 2.45 19.13 -6.18
C PRO A 111 1.86 17.71 -6.03
N LEU A 112 0.55 17.54 -6.17
CA LEU A 112 -0.10 16.25 -6.01
C LEU A 112 0.24 15.30 -7.18
N GLN A 113 0.25 14.00 -6.90
CA GLN A 113 0.55 12.93 -7.86
C GLN A 113 -0.71 12.15 -8.23
N TRP A 114 -1.04 12.15 -9.52
CA TRP A 114 -2.18 11.43 -10.09
C TRP A 114 -1.86 9.96 -10.31
N ASN A 115 -2.78 9.08 -9.90
CA ASN A 115 -2.72 7.64 -10.14
C ASN A 115 -4.00 7.21 -10.88
N GLU A 116 -3.89 7.07 -12.20
CA GLU A 116 -5.02 6.77 -13.09
C GLU A 116 -5.63 5.40 -12.77
N GLY A 117 -6.96 5.35 -12.62
CA GLY A 117 -7.72 4.11 -12.41
C GLY A 117 -7.63 3.52 -11.00
N GLU A 118 -6.95 4.20 -10.07
CA GLU A 118 -6.81 3.80 -8.67
C GLU A 118 -7.82 4.57 -7.78
N SER A 119 -8.20 4.01 -6.63
CA SER A 119 -9.04 4.72 -5.63
C SER A 119 -8.37 4.71 -4.26
N CYS A 120 -8.51 5.78 -3.48
CA CYS A 120 -7.93 5.91 -2.14
C CYS A 120 -8.44 4.88 -1.12
N ALA A 121 -9.49 4.11 -1.46
CA ALA A 121 -9.94 2.97 -0.66
C ALA A 121 -9.00 1.75 -0.76
N GLN A 122 -8.20 1.66 -1.83
CA GLN A 122 -7.31 0.52 -2.12
C GLN A 122 -5.86 0.96 -2.38
N PHE A 123 -5.70 2.15 -2.92
CA PHE A 123 -4.43 2.79 -3.20
C PHE A 123 -3.87 3.43 -1.94
N VAL A 124 -2.67 3.01 -1.56
CA VAL A 124 -1.92 3.65 -0.49
C VAL A 124 -0.96 4.64 -1.15
N CYS A 125 -1.03 5.91 -0.75
CA CYS A 125 -0.01 6.86 -1.15
C CYS A 125 1.32 6.39 -0.54
N ASP A 126 2.23 5.88 -1.37
CA ASP A 126 3.59 5.61 -0.94
C ASP A 126 4.19 6.94 -0.47
N GLN A 127 4.35 7.05 0.85
CA GLN A 127 5.16 8.09 1.44
C GLN A 127 6.60 7.63 1.42
N PRO A 128 7.56 8.54 1.13
CA PRO A 128 8.94 8.25 1.44
C PRO A 128 9.06 7.98 2.95
N ASP A 129 9.90 7.02 3.34
CA ASP A 129 10.19 6.67 4.74
C ASP A 129 10.70 7.89 5.53
N CYS A 130 11.24 8.90 4.86
CA CYS A 130 11.83 10.10 5.44
C CYS A 130 11.79 11.30 4.49
N PHE A 131 11.87 12.52 5.03
CA PHE A 131 12.07 13.75 4.26
C PHE A 131 13.42 14.42 4.58
N THR A 132 13.95 14.16 5.78
CA THR A 132 15.22 14.67 6.28
C THR A 132 15.99 13.58 7.00
N ASP A 133 17.30 13.75 7.12
CA ASP A 133 18.16 12.81 7.87
C ASP A 133 17.67 12.59 9.33
N GLY A 134 17.04 13.61 9.92
CA GLY A 134 16.52 13.55 11.29
C GLY A 134 15.30 12.63 11.45
N ASP A 135 14.58 12.34 10.37
CA ASP A 135 13.45 11.41 10.40
C ASP A 135 13.91 9.94 10.49
N CYS A 136 15.19 9.69 10.21
CA CYS A 136 15.79 8.36 10.16
C CYS A 136 16.51 7.96 11.45
N ASP A 137 16.25 8.59 12.60
CA ASP A 137 16.91 8.21 13.85
C ASP A 137 16.51 6.79 14.31
N ASP A 138 17.42 5.82 14.14
CA ASP A 138 17.27 4.43 14.58
C ASP A 138 17.76 4.20 16.01
N THR A 139 18.16 5.27 16.73
CA THR A 139 18.72 5.23 18.09
C THR A 139 20.04 4.45 18.23
N ASN A 140 20.64 4.01 17.13
CA ASN A 140 21.88 3.25 17.15
C ASN A 140 23.09 4.21 17.07
N PRO A 141 23.91 4.32 18.13
CA PRO A 141 25.08 5.21 18.12
C PRO A 141 26.17 4.77 17.13
N CYS A 142 26.07 3.56 16.58
CA CYS A 142 27.03 3.00 15.64
C CYS A 142 26.66 3.17 14.17
N THR A 143 25.60 3.93 13.87
CA THR A 143 25.21 4.29 12.51
C THR A 143 25.11 5.81 12.37
N THR A 144 25.43 6.30 11.18
CA THR A 144 24.95 7.61 10.72
C THR A 144 23.74 7.41 9.86
N ASN A 145 22.73 8.24 10.08
CA ASN A 145 21.41 8.08 9.51
C ASN A 145 21.21 9.18 8.47
N ALA A 146 20.83 8.77 7.25
CA ALA A 146 20.61 9.70 6.15
C ALA A 146 19.33 9.35 5.40
N CYS A 147 18.61 10.37 4.97
CA CYS A 147 17.47 10.21 4.08
C CYS A 147 17.93 10.34 2.63
N VAL A 148 17.96 9.20 1.92
CA VAL A 148 18.41 9.15 0.53
C VAL A 148 17.24 8.75 -0.36
N GLU A 149 16.81 9.67 -1.23
CA GLU A 149 15.69 9.46 -2.16
C GLU A 149 14.39 8.98 -1.49
N GLY A 150 14.16 9.43 -0.25
CA GLY A 150 12.97 9.06 0.53
C GLY A 150 13.07 7.70 1.22
N THR A 151 14.27 7.13 1.33
CA THR A 151 14.53 5.90 2.09
C THR A 151 15.59 6.15 3.14
N CYS A 152 15.38 5.65 4.35
CA CYS A 152 16.39 5.72 5.40
C CYS A 152 17.56 4.78 5.10
N VAL A 153 18.77 5.36 5.06
CA VAL A 153 20.03 4.63 4.86
C VAL A 153 20.88 4.77 6.11
N TYR A 154 21.23 3.61 6.68
CA TYR A 154 22.06 3.49 7.88
C TYR A 154 23.47 3.09 7.49
N THR A 155 24.45 3.97 7.72
CA THR A 155 25.85 3.70 7.40
C THR A 155 26.64 3.45 8.68
N PRO A 156 27.33 2.30 8.83
CA PRO A 156 28.19 2.05 9.98
C PRO A 156 29.22 3.15 10.19
N VAL A 157 29.37 3.61 11.43
CA VAL A 157 30.50 4.46 11.82
C VAL A 157 31.81 3.66 11.83
N THR A 158 32.94 4.35 11.97
CA THR A 158 34.26 3.70 12.08
C THR A 158 34.28 2.70 13.23
N ASP A 159 34.79 1.49 12.97
CA ASP A 159 35.01 0.49 14.01
C ASP A 159 35.86 1.07 15.16
N VAL A 160 35.63 0.58 16.38
CA VAL A 160 36.32 1.04 17.60
C VAL A 160 35.88 2.45 18.07
N THR A 161 34.89 3.07 17.41
CA THR A 161 34.19 4.24 17.98
C THR A 161 33.52 3.85 19.28
N SER A 162 33.72 4.62 20.35
CA SER A 162 33.06 4.38 21.64
C SER A 162 31.54 4.51 21.49
N CYS A 163 30.80 3.57 22.05
CA CYS A 163 29.35 3.59 22.14
C CYS A 163 28.91 3.07 23.52
N ASP A 164 27.61 2.90 23.73
CA ASP A 164 27.02 2.28 24.93
C ASP A 164 25.87 1.40 24.42
N ASP A 165 25.96 0.08 24.63
CA ASP A 165 24.92 -0.86 24.17
C ASP A 165 23.77 -0.99 25.18
N GLY A 166 23.85 -0.25 26.30
CA GLY A 166 22.88 -0.25 27.38
C GLY A 166 22.97 -1.47 28.30
N LEU A 167 23.95 -2.35 28.11
CA LEU A 167 24.18 -3.53 28.94
C LEU A 167 25.31 -3.25 29.94
N TYR A 168 25.10 -3.64 31.20
CA TYR A 168 26.11 -3.46 32.24
C TYR A 168 27.24 -4.49 32.09
N CYS A 169 27.01 -5.69 31.59
CA CYS A 169 28.04 -6.72 31.52
C CYS A 169 28.92 -6.67 30.28
N THR A 170 28.89 -5.57 29.53
CA THR A 170 29.79 -5.24 28.43
C THR A 170 30.60 -3.98 28.79
N ASP A 171 31.93 -4.04 28.65
CA ASP A 171 32.83 -2.88 28.88
C ASP A 171 34.27 -3.15 28.38
N PRO A 172 34.91 -2.24 27.62
CA PRO A 172 34.34 -1.05 27.00
C PRO A 172 33.56 -1.39 25.74
N ASP A 173 32.45 -0.67 25.53
CA ASP A 173 31.63 -0.81 24.34
C ASP A 173 32.19 -0.03 23.16
N THR A 174 32.21 -0.70 22.02
CA THR A 174 32.69 -0.11 20.77
C THR A 174 31.88 -0.57 19.58
N CYS A 175 31.76 0.29 18.59
CA CYS A 175 31.12 -0.04 17.34
C CYS A 175 31.94 -1.07 16.57
N THR A 176 31.29 -2.15 16.13
CA THR A 176 31.85 -3.13 15.19
C THR A 176 30.84 -3.39 14.08
N SER A 177 31.15 -2.96 12.85
CA SER A 177 30.28 -3.14 11.69
C SER A 177 28.84 -2.62 11.90
N GLY A 178 28.70 -1.49 12.60
CA GLY A 178 27.41 -0.83 12.83
C GLY A 178 26.63 -1.36 14.03
N VAL A 179 27.19 -2.28 14.81
CA VAL A 179 26.60 -2.79 16.05
C VAL A 179 27.40 -2.28 17.23
N CYS A 180 26.72 -1.75 18.25
CA CYS A 180 27.35 -1.42 19.52
C CYS A 180 27.45 -2.66 20.40
N GLY A 181 28.62 -2.86 20.99
CA GLY A 181 28.78 -3.80 22.10
C GLY A 181 30.24 -3.96 22.53
N GLY A 182 30.45 -4.76 23.56
CA GLY A 182 31.75 -4.93 24.20
C GLY A 182 32.08 -6.37 24.58
N PRO A 183 33.33 -6.62 25.01
CA PRO A 183 33.67 -7.87 25.67
C PRO A 183 32.97 -7.96 27.03
N ALA A 184 32.85 -9.18 27.56
CA ALA A 184 32.31 -9.40 28.90
C ALA A 184 33.08 -8.59 29.95
N ARG A 185 32.34 -7.83 30.77
CA ARG A 185 32.87 -7.02 31.86
C ARG A 185 33.70 -7.88 32.81
N ASP A 186 34.88 -7.38 33.16
CA ASP A 186 35.76 -8.06 34.11
C ASP A 186 35.23 -7.91 35.55
N CYS A 187 34.52 -8.93 36.02
CA CYS A 187 34.04 -9.01 37.39
C CYS A 187 34.99 -9.75 38.34
N SER A 188 36.22 -10.07 37.93
CA SER A 188 37.15 -10.85 38.76
C SER A 188 37.42 -10.21 40.14
N ALA A 189 37.33 -8.88 40.24
CA ALA A 189 37.47 -8.13 41.48
C ALA A 189 36.34 -8.38 42.51
N ALA A 190 35.16 -8.81 42.09
CA ALA A 190 34.06 -9.18 42.99
C ALA A 190 34.24 -10.57 43.60
N GLY A 191 35.14 -11.39 43.03
CA GLY A 191 35.48 -12.71 43.56
C GLY A 191 36.25 -12.65 44.89
N ASP A 192 36.29 -13.78 45.58
CA ASP A 192 37.11 -14.02 46.77
C ASP A 192 37.60 -15.48 46.78
N GLN A 193 38.06 -15.99 47.93
CA GLN A 193 38.57 -17.36 48.03
C GLN A 193 37.55 -18.43 47.61
N CYS A 194 36.25 -18.14 47.74
CA CYS A 194 35.18 -19.11 47.54
C CYS A 194 34.24 -18.76 46.40
N ASN A 195 34.21 -17.49 46.02
CA ASN A 195 33.30 -16.99 45.01
C ASN A 195 34.10 -16.49 43.81
N VAL A 196 33.62 -16.78 42.61
CA VAL A 196 34.02 -16.03 41.42
C VAL A 196 33.08 -14.84 41.27
N GLY A 197 33.62 -13.73 40.77
CA GLY A 197 32.79 -12.61 40.37
C GLY A 197 32.17 -12.91 39.00
N VAL A 198 30.85 -12.89 38.94
CA VAL A 198 30.08 -13.07 37.72
C VAL A 198 29.25 -11.82 37.52
N CYS A 199 29.12 -11.39 36.27
CA CYS A 199 28.31 -10.23 35.97
C CYS A 199 26.82 -10.60 35.94
N ASP A 200 25.99 -9.79 36.57
CA ASP A 200 24.54 -9.90 36.62
C ASP A 200 23.93 -8.64 36.00
N GLU A 201 23.35 -8.79 34.80
CA GLU A 201 22.71 -7.71 34.06
C GLU A 201 21.44 -7.20 34.74
N ASP A 202 20.66 -8.08 35.36
CA ASP A 202 19.41 -7.67 36.01
C ASP A 202 19.69 -6.80 37.25
N ALA A 203 20.87 -6.98 37.86
CA ALA A 203 21.32 -6.23 39.02
C ALA A 203 22.22 -5.03 38.66
N ASP A 204 22.58 -4.83 37.39
CA ASP A 204 23.63 -3.92 36.94
C ASP A 204 24.88 -4.00 37.84
N ALA A 205 25.34 -5.22 38.13
CA ALA A 205 26.39 -5.43 39.12
C ALA A 205 27.25 -6.69 38.89
N CYS A 206 28.51 -6.60 39.31
CA CYS A 206 29.33 -7.80 39.54
C CYS A 206 28.92 -8.45 40.87
N VAL A 207 28.38 -9.66 40.81
CA VAL A 207 27.92 -10.44 41.97
C VAL A 207 28.84 -11.61 42.27
N LYS A 208 28.78 -12.09 43.50
CA LYS A 208 29.53 -13.29 43.94
C LYS A 208 28.75 -14.54 43.59
N GLN A 209 29.36 -15.43 42.82
CA GLN A 209 28.85 -16.78 42.57
C GLN A 209 29.78 -17.83 43.20
N PRO A 210 29.26 -18.77 44.00
CA PRO A 210 30.07 -19.84 44.57
C PRO A 210 30.79 -20.65 43.47
N ALA A 211 32.10 -20.85 43.63
CA ALA A 211 32.93 -21.62 42.70
C ALA A 211 33.53 -22.89 43.32
N ASN A 212 33.35 -23.10 44.63
CA ASN A 212 33.99 -24.14 45.41
C ASN A 212 32.98 -25.05 46.14
N GLU A 213 31.95 -25.51 45.43
CA GLU A 213 30.90 -26.38 45.98
C GLU A 213 31.49 -27.62 46.67
N GLY A 214 31.47 -27.64 48.01
CA GLY A 214 31.92 -28.75 48.83
C GLY A 214 33.37 -28.68 49.35
N GLN A 215 34.12 -27.60 49.09
CA GLN A 215 35.44 -27.38 49.69
C GLN A 215 35.37 -26.33 50.82
N ALA A 216 36.28 -26.44 51.79
CA ALA A 216 36.33 -25.50 52.90
C ALA A 216 36.76 -24.10 52.41
N CYS A 217 35.95 -23.11 52.77
CA CYS A 217 36.31 -21.70 52.74
C CYS A 217 37.02 -21.35 54.04
N ASP A 218 38.15 -20.65 53.98
CA ASP A 218 38.68 -19.99 55.16
C ASP A 218 37.87 -18.69 55.34
N ASP A 219 36.93 -18.70 56.29
CA ASP A 219 36.12 -17.53 56.63
C ASP A 219 36.92 -16.47 57.42
N GLY A 220 38.23 -16.65 57.56
CA GLY A 220 39.12 -15.80 58.33
C GLY A 220 38.86 -15.86 59.83
N ASN A 221 38.04 -16.81 60.29
CA ASN A 221 37.72 -17.00 61.68
C ASN A 221 38.61 -18.10 62.27
N ALA A 222 39.56 -17.70 63.11
CA ALA A 222 40.48 -18.64 63.77
C ALA A 222 39.79 -19.61 64.77
N CYS A 223 38.49 -19.50 64.99
CA CYS A 223 37.74 -20.21 66.05
C CYS A 223 36.93 -21.43 65.56
N ASN A 224 36.85 -21.70 64.27
CA ASN A 224 36.14 -22.84 63.68
C ASN A 224 37.07 -23.57 62.68
N THR A 225 37.92 -24.44 63.23
CA THR A 225 38.64 -25.47 62.44
C THR A 225 37.86 -26.77 62.42
#